data_AF-A0A7W4HMA3-F1
#
_entry.id   AF-A0A7W4HMA3-F1
#
_cell.length_a   1.000
_cell.length_b   1.000
_cell.length_c   1.000
_cell.angle_alpha   90.00
_cell.angle_beta   90.00
_cell.angle_gamma   90.00
#
_symmetry.space_group_name_H-M   'P 1'
#
loop_
_entity.id
_entity.type
_entity.pdbx_description
1 polymer ?
#
loop_
_entity_poly.entity_id
_entity_poly.type
_entity_poly.pdbx_seq_one_letter_code
_entity_poly.pdbx_strand_id
1 'polypeptide(L)'
;MTKTRHYKTHHTHKRYYVDTMPSPISPSQWSTSSSNIKKQLVTVDAALKSQKPHLTYLVEQAGRNWSKEKHRQRRSAALGESAVTLVQHYASKEQWSHVDMARLLAAYPGWVEATEQDDTTLTRQEKKQRIKKLTHFNHALRDVIDNATHACETWKSIPSVSDIVNGLEAVCPGNKHAQNKQDRKDMLYATVAGVRNEVLFMRVLDEAGIAYEPGTANQDMRGIDIMVNGKLIDLKSSEYYVYEAQEDAAEHGDHRRIFFFPGVEGYEYRNKLMLTKEKIIRVMPRVVARMYSHGILDKPTQQR
;
A
#
# COMPACT_ATOMS: atom_id res chain seq x y z
N MET A 1 34.81 57.13 -48.88
CA MET A 1 34.67 57.24 -47.41
C MET A 1 33.20 57.56 -47.15
N THR A 2 32.38 56.87 -46.36
CA THR A 2 32.58 56.07 -45.14
C THR A 2 31.46 55.02 -45.07
N LYS A 3 31.76 53.81 -44.59
CA LYS A 3 30.87 52.63 -44.55
C LYS A 3 29.87 52.72 -43.38
N THR A 4 28.58 52.58 -43.67
CA THR A 4 27.52 52.39 -42.66
C THR A 4 27.38 50.91 -42.33
N ARG A 5 27.67 50.50 -41.09
CA ARG A 5 27.48 49.11 -40.62
C ARG A 5 26.00 48.89 -40.27
N HIS A 6 25.33 48.02 -41.02
CA HIS A 6 24.05 47.43 -40.63
C HIS A 6 24.31 46.27 -39.64
N TYR A 7 23.80 46.40 -38.41
CA TYR A 7 23.65 45.26 -37.51
C TYR A 7 22.36 44.52 -37.85
N LYS A 8 22.49 43.29 -38.36
CA LYS A 8 21.39 42.32 -38.44
C LYS A 8 21.21 41.69 -37.05
N THR A 9 20.06 41.87 -36.44
CA THR A 9 19.61 41.04 -35.31
C THR A 9 19.21 39.67 -35.84
N HIS A 10 20.07 38.68 -35.65
CA HIS A 10 19.71 37.27 -35.79
C HIS A 10 18.85 36.86 -34.60
N HIS A 11 17.53 37.04 -34.69
CA HIS A 11 16.61 36.30 -33.84
C HIS A 11 16.45 34.89 -34.42
N THR A 12 17.29 33.98 -33.93
CA THR A 12 16.99 32.54 -33.98
C THR A 12 15.80 32.27 -33.08
N HIS A 13 14.60 32.29 -33.66
CA HIS A 13 13.43 31.66 -33.04
C HIS A 13 13.70 30.16 -32.92
N LYS A 14 14.28 29.73 -31.80
CA LYS A 14 14.09 28.36 -31.32
C LYS A 14 12.63 28.25 -30.90
N ARG A 15 11.78 27.79 -31.82
CA ARG A 15 10.49 27.21 -31.47
C ARG A 15 10.77 26.02 -30.56
N TYR A 16 10.63 26.23 -29.26
CA TYR A 16 10.35 25.12 -28.36
C TYR A 16 8.94 24.66 -28.73
N TYR A 17 8.85 23.57 -29.49
CA TYR A 17 7.65 22.77 -29.58
C TYR A 17 7.36 22.27 -28.15
N VAL A 18 6.60 23.05 -27.39
CA VAL A 18 5.88 22.57 -26.20
C VAL A 18 4.46 22.29 -26.66
N ASP A 19 4.31 21.38 -27.62
CA ASP A 19 3.00 20.94 -28.08
C ASP A 19 2.84 19.46 -27.76
N THR A 20 1.76 19.19 -27.01
CA THR A 20 1.26 17.88 -26.58
C THR A 20 2.16 17.11 -25.61
N MET A 21 2.07 17.47 -24.33
CA MET A 21 2.20 16.44 -23.29
C MET A 21 1.22 15.31 -23.64
N PRO A 22 1.64 14.03 -23.60
CA PRO A 22 0.70 12.94 -23.83
C PRO A 22 -0.40 13.06 -22.77
N SER A 23 -1.66 13.11 -23.22
CA SER A 23 -2.79 12.86 -22.34
C SER A 23 -2.48 11.60 -21.53
N PRO A 24 -2.79 11.55 -20.23
CA PRO A 24 -2.67 10.31 -19.48
C PRO A 24 -3.33 9.18 -20.28
N ILE A 25 -2.70 8.00 -20.27
CA ILE A 25 -3.18 6.78 -20.94
C ILE A 25 -4.71 6.73 -20.82
N SER A 26 -5.42 6.68 -21.95
CA SER A 26 -6.87 6.81 -21.96
C SER A 26 -7.50 5.82 -20.97
N PRO A 27 -8.51 6.22 -20.16
CA PRO A 27 -9.15 5.33 -19.20
C PRO A 27 -9.69 4.04 -19.85
N SER A 28 -10.00 4.07 -21.15
CA SER A 28 -10.44 2.92 -21.94
C SER A 28 -9.37 1.83 -22.14
N GLN A 29 -8.10 2.11 -21.88
CA GLN A 29 -7.01 1.13 -21.97
C GLN A 29 -6.79 0.37 -20.65
N TRP A 30 -7.58 0.68 -19.61
CA TRP A 30 -7.38 0.19 -18.26
C TRP A 30 -8.35 -0.97 -18.02
N SER A 31 -7.83 -2.12 -17.60
CA SER A 31 -8.66 -3.29 -17.28
C SER A 31 -9.40 -3.03 -15.97
N THR A 32 -10.71 -2.79 -16.03
CA THR A 32 -11.56 -2.63 -14.83
C THR A 32 -11.83 -3.94 -14.08
N SER A 33 -11.47 -5.09 -14.65
CA SER A 33 -11.63 -6.39 -13.98
C SER A 33 -10.60 -6.57 -12.85
N SER A 34 -11.09 -6.70 -11.61
CA SER A 34 -10.30 -6.99 -10.40
C SER A 34 -9.37 -8.19 -10.59
N SER A 35 -9.78 -9.16 -11.41
CA SER A 35 -9.04 -10.40 -11.68
C SER A 35 -7.62 -10.20 -12.26
N ASN A 36 -7.27 -9.00 -12.74
CA ASN A 36 -5.94 -8.73 -13.30
C ASN A 36 -5.21 -7.55 -12.65
N ILE A 37 -5.24 -7.51 -11.31
CA ILE A 37 -4.57 -6.48 -10.52
C ILE A 37 -3.09 -6.27 -10.90
N LYS A 38 -2.38 -7.34 -11.30
CA LYS A 38 -1.02 -7.24 -11.82
C LYS A 38 -0.93 -6.33 -13.06
N LYS A 39 -1.81 -6.52 -14.06
CA LYS A 39 -1.84 -5.66 -15.26
C LYS A 39 -2.25 -4.23 -14.92
N GLN A 40 -3.17 -4.06 -13.98
CA GLN A 40 -3.59 -2.72 -13.55
C GLN A 40 -2.42 -1.96 -12.92
N LEU A 41 -1.67 -2.57 -12.00
CA LEU A 41 -0.47 -1.97 -11.41
C LEU A 41 0.56 -1.54 -12.48
N VAL A 42 0.83 -2.40 -13.48
CA VAL A 42 1.74 -2.06 -14.58
C VAL A 42 1.23 -0.88 -15.43
N THR A 43 -0.08 -0.83 -15.67
CA THR A 43 -0.72 0.24 -16.46
C THR A 43 -0.65 1.58 -15.72
N VAL A 44 -0.96 1.58 -14.43
CA VAL A 44 -0.90 2.78 -13.59
C VAL A 44 0.56 3.25 -13.45
N ASP A 45 1.52 2.35 -13.29
CA ASP A 45 2.95 2.71 -13.26
C ASP A 45 3.40 3.40 -14.57
N ALA A 46 2.99 2.88 -15.72
CA ALA A 46 3.25 3.55 -17.00
C ALA A 46 2.62 4.95 -17.06
N ALA A 47 1.38 5.10 -16.57
CA ALA A 47 0.70 6.39 -16.51
C ALA A 47 1.41 7.38 -15.58
N LEU A 48 1.88 6.94 -14.41
CA LEU A 48 2.68 7.74 -13.48
C LEU A 48 3.99 8.20 -14.14
N LYS A 49 4.69 7.28 -14.82
CA LYS A 49 5.97 7.58 -15.48
C LYS A 49 5.85 8.53 -16.66
N SER A 50 4.67 8.63 -17.27
CA SER A 50 4.38 9.59 -18.33
C SER A 50 4.11 11.02 -17.83
N GLN A 51 3.94 11.22 -16.52
CA GLN A 51 3.67 12.54 -15.96
C GLN A 51 4.92 13.43 -15.96
N LYS A 52 4.69 14.75 -16.09
CA LYS A 52 5.75 15.78 -16.14
C LYS A 52 6.77 15.67 -14.99
N PRO A 53 6.37 15.47 -13.71
CA PRO A 53 7.34 15.39 -12.62
C PRO A 53 8.33 14.25 -12.80
N HIS A 54 7.86 13.07 -13.22
CA HIS A 54 8.73 11.91 -13.45
C HIS A 54 9.65 12.09 -14.66
N LEU A 55 9.13 12.64 -15.77
CA LEU A 55 9.95 12.98 -16.93
C LEU A 55 11.04 14.00 -16.59
N THR A 56 10.71 15.01 -15.78
CA THR A 56 11.67 16.02 -15.31
C THR A 56 12.77 15.37 -14.47
N TYR A 57 12.41 14.47 -13.55
CA TYR A 57 13.37 13.68 -12.78
C TYR A 57 14.36 12.92 -13.68
N LEU A 58 13.88 12.23 -14.72
CA LEU A 58 14.73 11.48 -15.65
C LEU A 58 15.72 12.40 -16.39
N VAL A 59 15.27 13.58 -16.82
CA VAL A 59 16.12 14.59 -17.47
C VAL A 59 17.19 15.13 -16.51
N GLU A 60 16.82 15.47 -15.27
CA GLU A 60 17.78 15.94 -14.26
C GLU A 60 18.81 14.86 -13.90
N GLN A 61 18.42 13.59 -13.93
CA GLN A 61 19.29 12.46 -13.64
C GLN A 61 20.44 12.33 -14.65
N ALA A 62 20.20 12.68 -15.93
CA ALA A 62 21.12 12.48 -17.04
C ALA A 62 22.39 13.37 -17.00
N GLY A 63 22.51 14.30 -16.05
CA GLY A 63 23.65 15.23 -15.95
C GLY A 63 24.27 15.36 -14.56
N ARG A 64 23.88 14.53 -13.59
CA ARG A 64 24.29 14.66 -12.19
C ARG A 64 24.86 13.37 -11.65
N ASN A 65 25.98 13.45 -10.94
CA ASN A 65 26.54 12.33 -10.18
C ASN A 65 25.94 12.34 -8.76
N TRP A 66 24.71 11.83 -8.59
CA TRP A 66 24.08 11.73 -7.27
C TRP A 66 24.46 10.42 -6.56
N SER A 67 24.46 10.44 -5.22
CA SER A 67 24.50 9.19 -4.45
C SER A 67 23.27 8.33 -4.74
N LYS A 68 23.38 7.01 -4.55
CA LYS A 68 22.24 6.07 -4.68
C LYS A 68 21.04 6.50 -3.84
N GLU A 69 21.31 6.99 -2.63
CA GLU A 69 20.29 7.47 -1.71
C GLU A 69 19.53 8.67 -2.26
N LYS A 70 20.26 9.68 -2.75
CA LYS A 70 19.66 10.87 -3.35
C LYS A 70 18.85 10.55 -4.62
N HIS A 71 19.31 9.58 -5.42
CA HIS A 71 18.52 9.07 -6.56
C HIS A 71 17.18 8.46 -6.11
N ARG A 72 17.19 7.60 -5.07
CA ARG A 72 15.98 6.98 -4.52
C ARG A 72 15.00 8.03 -4.02
N GLN A 73 15.47 8.99 -3.21
CA GLN A 73 14.64 10.06 -2.66
C GLN A 73 13.98 10.90 -3.76
N ARG A 74 14.76 11.32 -4.77
CA ARG A 74 14.24 12.12 -5.90
C ARG A 74 13.25 11.35 -6.76
N ARG A 75 13.50 10.07 -7.01
CA ARG A 75 12.57 9.19 -7.73
C ARG A 75 11.24 9.05 -6.98
N SER A 76 11.30 8.81 -5.66
CA SER A 76 10.11 8.68 -4.81
C SER A 76 9.30 9.98 -4.80
N ALA A 77 9.95 11.14 -4.69
CA ALA A 77 9.29 12.43 -4.76
C ALA A 77 8.57 12.64 -6.11
N ALA A 78 9.26 12.37 -7.22
CA ALA A 78 8.68 12.51 -8.55
C ALA A 78 7.49 11.55 -8.79
N LEU A 79 7.56 10.33 -8.26
CA LEU A 79 6.43 9.37 -8.29
C LEU A 79 5.25 9.87 -7.45
N GLY A 80 5.51 10.39 -6.24
CA GLY A 80 4.48 10.98 -5.38
C GLY A 80 3.76 12.15 -6.05
N GLU A 81 4.49 13.10 -6.63
CA GLU A 81 3.91 14.24 -7.36
C GLU A 81 3.11 13.80 -8.60
N SER A 82 3.63 12.80 -9.32
CA SER A 82 2.93 12.21 -10.47
C SER A 82 1.63 11.53 -10.02
N ALA A 83 1.63 10.85 -8.87
CA ALA A 83 0.45 10.21 -8.32
C ALA A 83 -0.59 11.24 -7.86
N VAL A 84 -0.18 12.35 -7.23
CA VAL A 84 -1.11 13.44 -6.88
C VAL A 84 -1.85 13.94 -8.12
N THR A 85 -1.13 14.17 -9.22
CA THR A 85 -1.71 14.60 -10.50
C THR A 85 -2.70 13.57 -11.03
N LEU A 86 -2.32 12.29 -10.99
CA LEU A 86 -3.15 11.18 -11.47
C LEU A 86 -4.42 11.02 -10.62
N VAL A 87 -4.29 11.10 -9.29
CA VAL A 87 -5.40 11.02 -8.33
C VAL A 87 -6.40 12.15 -8.57
N GLN A 88 -5.94 13.39 -8.75
CA GLN A 88 -6.82 14.51 -9.06
C GLN A 88 -7.59 14.28 -10.37
N HIS A 89 -6.90 13.77 -11.39
CA HIS A 89 -7.51 13.48 -12.68
C HIS A 89 -8.62 12.40 -12.59
N TYR A 90 -8.38 11.32 -11.84
CA TYR A 90 -9.30 10.18 -11.76
C TYR A 90 -10.35 10.27 -10.66
N ALA A 91 -10.08 10.99 -9.58
CA ALA A 91 -11.07 11.25 -8.53
C ALA A 91 -12.29 11.99 -9.10
N SER A 92 -12.06 12.93 -10.02
CA SER A 92 -13.15 13.62 -10.75
C SER A 92 -13.99 12.71 -11.66
N LYS A 93 -13.55 11.46 -11.87
CA LYS A 93 -14.15 10.48 -12.78
C LYS A 93 -14.64 9.22 -12.06
N GLU A 94 -14.68 9.23 -10.72
CA GLU A 94 -15.11 8.10 -9.87
C GLU A 94 -14.32 6.79 -10.08
N GLN A 95 -13.09 6.86 -10.58
CA GLN A 95 -12.25 5.68 -10.82
C GLN A 95 -11.39 5.34 -9.59
N TRP A 96 -12.03 4.97 -8.49
CA TRP A 96 -11.38 4.80 -7.18
C TRP A 96 -10.31 3.69 -7.17
N SER A 97 -10.51 2.58 -7.88
CA SER A 97 -9.50 1.51 -7.99
C SER A 97 -8.17 2.01 -8.57
N HIS A 98 -8.23 2.93 -9.52
CA HIS A 98 -7.06 3.54 -10.16
C HIS A 98 -6.35 4.53 -9.26
N VAL A 99 -7.13 5.32 -8.51
CA VAL A 99 -6.65 6.25 -7.49
C VAL A 99 -5.85 5.49 -6.41
N ASP A 100 -6.37 4.38 -5.91
CA ASP A 100 -5.71 3.63 -4.84
C ASP A 100 -4.48 2.88 -5.33
N MET A 101 -4.51 2.36 -6.56
CA MET A 101 -3.29 1.81 -7.18
C MET A 101 -2.21 2.87 -7.37
N ALA A 102 -2.57 4.09 -7.76
CA ALA A 102 -1.61 5.18 -7.90
C ALA A 102 -0.99 5.56 -6.55
N ARG A 103 -1.80 5.59 -5.49
CA ARG A 103 -1.34 5.81 -4.10
C ARG A 103 -0.40 4.69 -3.65
N LEU A 104 -0.77 3.42 -3.90
CA LEU A 104 0.07 2.26 -3.56
C LEU A 104 1.43 2.30 -4.27
N LEU A 105 1.45 2.62 -5.56
CA LEU A 105 2.67 2.73 -6.35
C LEU A 105 3.56 3.90 -5.92
N ALA A 106 2.97 5.01 -5.48
CA ALA A 106 3.71 6.13 -4.90
C ALA A 106 4.32 5.77 -3.53
N ALA A 107 3.63 4.96 -2.74
CA ALA A 107 4.08 4.52 -1.42
C ALA A 107 5.18 3.45 -1.48
N TYR A 108 5.14 2.57 -2.48
CA TYR A 108 5.98 1.37 -2.56
C TYR A 108 7.50 1.64 -2.52
N PRO A 109 8.06 2.66 -3.19
CA PRO A 109 9.48 3.01 -3.04
C PRO A 109 9.89 3.30 -1.59
N GLY A 110 9.01 3.95 -0.81
CA GLY A 110 9.24 4.23 0.60
C GLY A 110 9.24 2.96 1.45
N TRP A 111 8.36 2.00 1.13
CA TRP A 111 8.37 0.67 1.74
C TRP A 111 9.67 -0.08 1.43
N VAL A 112 10.11 -0.12 0.17
CA VAL A 112 11.38 -0.75 -0.22
C VAL A 112 12.54 -0.14 0.55
N GLU A 113 12.64 1.18 0.60
CA GLU A 113 13.68 1.88 1.36
C GLU A 113 13.63 1.53 2.85
N ALA A 114 12.44 1.51 3.46
CA ALA A 114 12.28 1.18 4.88
C ALA A 114 12.63 -0.28 5.20
N THR A 115 12.35 -1.22 4.29
CA THR A 115 12.70 -2.64 4.50
C THR A 115 14.18 -2.96 4.28
N GLU A 116 14.87 -2.19 3.43
CA GLU A 116 16.30 -2.37 3.17
C GLU A 116 17.21 -1.72 4.25
N GLN A 117 16.65 -0.98 5.21
CA GLN A 117 17.39 -0.37 6.32
C GLN A 117 17.64 -1.35 7.47
N ASP A 118 18.87 -1.35 8.00
CA ASP A 118 19.25 -2.11 9.19
C ASP A 118 18.82 -1.35 10.48
N ASP A 119 17.86 -1.93 11.20
CA ASP A 119 17.26 -1.31 12.38
C ASP A 119 18.23 -1.04 13.53
N THR A 120 19.33 -1.81 13.60
CA THR A 120 20.33 -1.71 14.68
C THR A 120 21.15 -0.43 14.59
N THR A 121 21.15 0.21 13.41
CA THR A 121 21.96 1.40 13.12
C THR A 121 21.17 2.71 13.12
N LEU A 122 19.83 2.63 13.20
CA LEU A 122 18.97 3.80 13.05
C LEU A 122 18.82 4.61 14.34
N THR A 123 18.95 5.92 14.21
CA THR A 123 18.55 6.87 15.25
C THR A 123 17.04 6.81 15.48
N ARG A 124 16.58 7.30 16.64
CA ARG A 124 15.14 7.38 16.97
C ARG A 124 14.32 8.11 15.91
N GLN A 125 14.86 9.18 15.33
CA GLN A 125 14.18 9.95 14.30
C GLN A 125 14.08 9.17 12.99
N GLU A 126 15.13 8.44 12.61
CA GLU A 126 15.11 7.57 11.43
C GLU A 126 14.14 6.41 11.60
N LYS A 127 14.10 5.77 12.78
CA LYS A 127 13.08 4.76 13.10
C LYS A 127 11.66 5.31 12.95
N LYS A 128 11.41 6.54 13.42
CA LYS A 128 10.10 7.20 13.25
C LYS A 128 9.76 7.42 11.78
N GLN A 129 10.72 7.82 10.94
CA GLN A 129 10.49 7.99 9.51
C GLN A 129 10.29 6.66 8.79
N ARG A 130 11.03 5.62 9.18
CA ARG A 130 10.88 4.25 8.68
C ARG A 130 9.45 3.74 8.93
N ILE A 131 8.96 3.84 10.17
CA ILE A 131 7.60 3.43 10.53
C ILE A 131 6.57 4.20 9.70
N LYS A 132 6.72 5.53 9.54
CA LYS A 132 5.80 6.33 8.70
C LYS A 132 5.72 5.84 7.26
N LYS A 133 6.85 5.45 6.65
CA LYS A 133 6.88 4.91 5.28
C LYS A 133 6.14 3.57 5.20
N LEU A 134 6.35 2.69 6.16
CA LEU A 134 5.66 1.40 6.25
C LEU A 134 4.16 1.58 6.46
N THR A 135 3.75 2.42 7.42
CA THR A 135 2.35 2.76 7.69
C THR A 135 1.66 3.34 6.45
N HIS A 136 2.29 4.29 5.76
CA HIS A 136 1.73 4.87 4.53
C HIS A 136 1.50 3.81 3.44
N PHE A 137 2.44 2.88 3.26
CA PHE A 137 2.28 1.78 2.33
C PHE A 137 1.16 0.81 2.74
N ASN A 138 1.08 0.44 4.02
CA ASN A 138 0.06 -0.48 4.52
C ASN A 138 -1.36 0.10 4.31
N HIS A 139 -1.57 1.39 4.58
CA HIS A 139 -2.86 2.04 4.31
C HIS A 139 -3.22 2.01 2.82
N ALA A 140 -2.30 2.40 1.93
CA ALA A 140 -2.56 2.38 0.50
C ALA A 140 -2.83 0.94 -0.02
N LEU A 141 -2.17 -0.05 0.57
CA LEU A 141 -2.39 -1.45 0.27
C LEU A 141 -3.75 -1.95 0.78
N ARG A 142 -4.18 -1.50 1.97
CA ARG A 142 -5.49 -1.81 2.55
C ARG A 142 -6.60 -1.34 1.62
N ASP A 143 -6.53 -0.09 1.13
CA ASP A 143 -7.50 0.47 0.18
C ASP A 143 -7.55 -0.33 -1.12
N VAL A 144 -6.39 -0.70 -1.68
CA VAL A 144 -6.32 -1.53 -2.89
C VAL A 144 -6.91 -2.91 -2.68
N ILE A 145 -6.58 -3.60 -1.58
CA ILE A 145 -7.13 -4.92 -1.28
C ILE A 145 -8.64 -4.82 -1.07
N ASP A 146 -9.09 -3.84 -0.28
CA ASP A 146 -10.50 -3.64 0.01
C ASP A 146 -11.29 -3.40 -1.29
N ASN A 147 -10.88 -2.43 -2.10
CA ASN A 147 -11.55 -2.13 -3.36
C ASN A 147 -11.47 -3.27 -4.38
N ALA A 148 -10.34 -3.98 -4.45
CA ALA A 148 -10.19 -5.10 -5.38
C ALA A 148 -11.04 -6.32 -4.99
N THR A 149 -11.50 -6.39 -3.74
CA THR A 149 -12.20 -7.56 -3.20
C THR A 149 -13.65 -7.27 -2.77
N HIS A 150 -14.04 -6.00 -2.62
CA HIS A 150 -15.37 -5.56 -2.16
C HIS A 150 -16.52 -6.15 -2.97
N ALA A 151 -16.38 -6.18 -4.30
CA ALA A 151 -17.41 -6.64 -5.22
C ALA A 151 -17.16 -8.06 -5.76
N CYS A 152 -16.19 -8.80 -5.20
CA CYS A 152 -15.86 -10.13 -5.70
C CYS A 152 -16.83 -11.19 -5.17
N GLU A 153 -17.83 -11.52 -5.99
CA GLU A 153 -18.84 -12.54 -5.65
C GLU A 153 -18.30 -13.98 -5.78
N THR A 154 -17.36 -14.22 -6.70
CA THR A 154 -16.88 -15.58 -6.99
C THR A 154 -15.40 -15.76 -6.69
N TRP A 155 -15.05 -16.95 -6.23
CA TRP A 155 -13.67 -17.34 -5.93
C TRP A 155 -12.68 -17.10 -7.08
N LYS A 156 -13.13 -17.28 -8.33
CA LYS A 156 -12.31 -17.08 -9.54
C LYS A 156 -11.96 -15.60 -9.75
N SER A 157 -12.84 -14.68 -9.35
CA SER A 157 -12.64 -13.24 -9.52
C SER A 157 -11.71 -12.62 -8.49
N ILE A 158 -11.56 -13.25 -7.32
CA ILE A 158 -10.72 -12.74 -6.24
C ILE A 158 -9.25 -12.78 -6.67
N PRO A 159 -8.51 -11.65 -6.63
CA PRO A 159 -7.09 -11.63 -6.98
C PRO A 159 -6.27 -12.44 -5.96
N SER A 160 -5.08 -12.88 -6.37
CA SER A 160 -4.16 -13.57 -5.45
C SER A 160 -3.18 -12.61 -4.79
N VAL A 161 -2.65 -13.00 -3.63
CA VAL A 161 -1.52 -12.31 -2.98
C VAL A 161 -0.34 -12.20 -3.96
N SER A 162 -0.08 -13.28 -4.70
CA SER A 162 0.95 -13.31 -5.75
C SER A 162 0.73 -12.28 -6.85
N ASP A 163 -0.51 -11.90 -7.19
CA ASP A 163 -0.76 -10.91 -8.24
C ASP A 163 -0.32 -9.50 -7.80
N ILE A 164 -0.59 -9.13 -6.54
CA ILE A 164 -0.11 -7.87 -5.94
C ILE A 164 1.42 -7.88 -5.88
N VAL A 165 1.99 -8.91 -5.25
CA VAL A 165 3.45 -9.01 -5.03
C VAL A 165 4.20 -8.97 -6.36
N ASN A 166 3.80 -9.80 -7.33
CA ASN A 166 4.46 -9.83 -8.63
C ASN A 166 4.19 -8.56 -9.46
N GLY A 167 3.07 -7.86 -9.22
CA GLY A 167 2.79 -6.57 -9.83
C GLY A 167 3.73 -5.47 -9.31
N LEU A 168 3.85 -5.36 -7.98
CA LEU A 168 4.75 -4.42 -7.32
C LEU A 168 6.23 -4.69 -7.66
N GLU A 169 6.63 -5.95 -7.72
CA GLU A 169 7.96 -6.36 -8.18
C GLU A 169 8.24 -5.96 -9.65
N ALA A 170 7.24 -6.03 -10.52
CA ALA A 170 7.41 -5.70 -11.93
C ALA A 170 7.64 -4.19 -12.16
N VAL A 171 7.02 -3.34 -11.36
CA VAL A 171 7.06 -1.87 -11.50
C VAL A 171 8.29 -1.23 -10.84
N CYS A 172 8.73 -1.77 -9.69
CA CYS A 172 9.90 -1.30 -8.97
C CYS A 172 10.65 -2.49 -8.34
N PRO A 173 11.57 -3.12 -9.09
CA PRO A 173 12.44 -4.13 -8.50
C PRO A 173 13.35 -3.46 -7.46
N GLY A 174 13.45 -4.05 -6.27
CA GLY A 174 14.40 -3.61 -5.24
C GLY A 174 15.86 -3.87 -5.64
N ASN A 175 16.80 -3.80 -4.69
CA ASN A 175 18.21 -4.03 -4.99
C ASN A 175 18.48 -5.44 -5.59
N LYS A 176 19.46 -5.53 -6.49
CA LYS A 176 19.71 -6.68 -7.39
C LYS A 176 20.40 -7.89 -6.74
N HIS A 177 20.80 -7.82 -5.47
CA HIS A 177 21.41 -8.96 -4.79
C HIS A 177 20.36 -10.06 -4.53
N ALA A 178 20.63 -11.28 -4.99
CA ALA A 178 19.64 -12.37 -5.03
C ALA A 178 19.06 -12.72 -3.65
N GLN A 179 19.90 -12.77 -2.62
CA GLN A 179 19.47 -13.00 -1.23
C GLN A 179 18.52 -11.90 -0.76
N ASN A 180 18.95 -10.64 -0.87
CA ASN A 180 18.14 -9.48 -0.50
C ASN A 180 16.84 -9.37 -1.32
N LYS A 181 16.82 -9.91 -2.54
CA LYS A 181 15.62 -9.92 -3.40
C LYS A 181 14.58 -10.91 -2.87
N GLN A 182 14.99 -12.13 -2.53
CA GLN A 182 14.08 -13.15 -2.00
C GLN A 182 13.56 -12.74 -0.63
N ASP A 183 14.45 -12.31 0.27
CA ASP A 183 14.07 -11.85 1.62
C ASP A 183 13.05 -10.70 1.55
N ARG A 184 13.31 -9.70 0.70
CA ARG A 184 12.36 -8.60 0.48
C ARG A 184 11.03 -9.07 -0.11
N LYS A 185 11.05 -10.04 -1.04
CA LYS A 185 9.82 -10.59 -1.60
C LYS A 185 9.01 -11.30 -0.52
N ASP A 186 9.66 -12.05 0.36
CA ASP A 186 9.03 -12.75 1.47
C ASP A 186 8.46 -11.76 2.50
N MET A 187 9.18 -10.67 2.80
CA MET A 187 8.66 -9.55 3.59
C MET A 187 7.44 -8.90 2.93
N LEU A 188 7.44 -8.72 1.61
CA LEU A 188 6.30 -8.18 0.88
C LEU A 188 5.10 -9.13 0.92
N TYR A 189 5.33 -10.44 0.77
CA TYR A 189 4.29 -11.47 0.95
C TYR A 189 3.69 -11.41 2.35
N ALA A 190 4.52 -11.34 3.39
CA ALA A 190 4.07 -11.21 4.77
C ALA A 190 3.25 -9.93 4.99
N THR A 191 3.72 -8.80 4.46
CA THR A 191 3.01 -7.50 4.54
C THR A 191 1.64 -7.58 3.87
N VAL A 192 1.56 -8.11 2.64
CA VAL A 192 0.30 -8.25 1.92
C VAL A 192 -0.63 -9.21 2.65
N ALA A 193 -0.13 -10.32 3.20
CA ALA A 193 -0.94 -11.26 3.98
C ALA A 193 -1.45 -10.66 5.30
N GLY A 194 -0.66 -9.81 5.96
CA GLY A 194 -1.06 -9.07 7.17
C GLY A 194 -2.21 -8.12 6.89
N VAL A 195 -2.02 -7.19 5.94
CA VAL A 195 -3.07 -6.22 5.55
C VAL A 195 -4.32 -6.93 5.02
N ARG A 196 -4.15 -8.04 4.29
CA ARG A 196 -5.26 -8.90 3.87
C ARG A 196 -6.09 -9.40 5.06
N ASN A 197 -5.45 -9.83 6.14
CA ASN A 197 -6.14 -10.33 7.32
C ASN A 197 -6.91 -9.20 8.04
N GLU A 198 -6.35 -7.99 8.07
CA GLU A 198 -7.04 -6.80 8.59
C GLU A 198 -8.32 -6.54 7.79
N VAL A 199 -8.24 -6.54 6.45
CA VAL A 199 -9.41 -6.35 5.59
C VAL A 199 -10.43 -7.46 5.80
N LEU A 200 -10.01 -8.74 5.90
CA LEU A 200 -10.94 -9.82 6.22
C LEU A 200 -11.65 -9.56 7.55
N PHE A 201 -10.92 -9.13 8.59
CA PHE A 201 -11.51 -8.88 9.89
C PHE A 201 -12.57 -7.77 9.82
N MET A 202 -12.29 -6.67 9.13
CA MET A 202 -13.28 -5.62 8.85
C MET A 202 -14.54 -6.18 8.19
N ARG A 203 -14.41 -7.04 7.17
CA ARG A 203 -15.56 -7.67 6.50
C ARG A 203 -16.35 -8.59 7.42
N VAL A 204 -15.68 -9.29 8.32
CA VAL A 204 -16.37 -10.11 9.33
C VAL A 204 -17.16 -9.23 10.30
N LEU A 205 -16.62 -8.09 10.71
CA LEU A 205 -17.31 -7.12 11.55
C LEU A 205 -18.51 -6.51 10.84
N ASP A 206 -18.38 -6.14 9.56
CA ASP A 206 -19.48 -5.66 8.71
C ASP A 206 -20.62 -6.69 8.64
N GLU A 207 -20.30 -7.95 8.30
CA GLU A 207 -21.31 -9.02 8.19
C GLU A 207 -21.92 -9.37 9.56
N ALA A 208 -21.20 -9.17 10.66
CA ALA A 208 -21.70 -9.36 12.02
C ALA A 208 -22.50 -8.16 12.55
N GLY A 209 -22.54 -7.04 11.84
CA GLY A 209 -23.16 -5.79 12.30
C GLY A 209 -22.45 -5.18 13.52
N ILE A 210 -21.14 -5.41 13.66
CA ILE A 210 -20.34 -4.89 14.78
C ILE A 210 -19.65 -3.61 14.32
N ALA A 211 -19.91 -2.51 15.03
CA ALA A 211 -19.25 -1.24 14.75
C ALA A 211 -17.75 -1.29 15.11
N TYR A 212 -16.92 -0.68 14.26
CA TYR A 212 -15.48 -0.56 14.46
C TYR A 212 -14.95 0.73 13.85
N GLU A 213 -13.73 1.08 14.27
CA GLU A 213 -12.96 2.17 13.68
C GLU A 213 -11.62 1.61 13.21
N PRO A 214 -11.26 1.74 11.92
CA PRO A 214 -9.91 1.44 11.47
C PRO A 214 -8.88 2.30 12.20
N GLY A 215 -7.71 1.73 12.46
CA GLY A 215 -6.58 2.47 13.02
C GLY A 215 -6.24 3.69 12.16
N THR A 216 -6.12 4.84 12.81
CA THR A 216 -5.55 6.04 12.18
C THR A 216 -4.06 5.83 11.93
N ALA A 217 -3.44 6.61 11.02
CA ALA A 217 -2.00 6.53 10.79
C ALA A 217 -1.16 6.66 12.08
N ASN A 218 -1.60 7.45 13.06
CA ASN A 218 -0.90 7.55 14.35
C ASN A 218 -1.08 6.31 15.24
N GLN A 219 -2.19 5.59 15.10
CA GLN A 219 -2.48 4.34 15.80
C GLN A 219 -1.77 3.15 15.13
N ASP A 220 -1.78 3.07 13.80
CA ASP A 220 -1.02 2.07 13.04
C ASP A 220 0.50 2.19 13.33
N MET A 221 1.00 3.42 13.47
CA MET A 221 2.39 3.66 13.93
C MET A 221 2.71 3.08 15.32
N ARG A 222 1.69 2.79 16.13
CA ARG A 222 1.79 2.17 17.46
C ARG A 222 1.38 0.70 17.44
N GLY A 223 1.14 0.11 16.26
CA GLY A 223 0.69 -1.26 16.10
C GLY A 223 -0.75 -1.49 16.55
N ILE A 224 -1.63 -0.49 16.37
CA ILE A 224 -3.06 -0.63 16.60
C ILE A 224 -3.73 -0.62 15.23
N ASP A 225 -4.30 -1.75 14.83
CA ASP A 225 -4.86 -1.91 13.49
C ASP A 225 -6.34 -1.51 13.45
N ILE A 226 -7.10 -1.84 14.50
CA ILE A 226 -8.55 -1.62 14.59
C ILE A 226 -8.95 -1.30 16.03
N MET A 227 -10.01 -0.53 16.20
CA MET A 227 -10.74 -0.38 17.45
C MET A 227 -12.13 -1.00 17.35
N VAL A 228 -12.49 -1.82 18.35
CA VAL A 228 -13.85 -2.37 18.50
C VAL A 228 -14.28 -2.15 19.93
N ASN A 229 -15.47 -1.56 20.12
CA ASN A 229 -16.04 -1.32 21.46
C ASN A 229 -15.06 -0.59 22.41
N GLY A 230 -14.37 0.43 21.90
CA GLY A 230 -13.36 1.20 22.65
C GLY A 230 -12.05 0.47 22.96
N LYS A 231 -11.88 -0.78 22.51
CA LYS A 231 -10.68 -1.60 22.76
C LYS A 231 -9.75 -1.54 21.55
N LEU A 232 -8.46 -1.30 21.83
CA LEU A 232 -7.40 -1.22 20.82
C LEU A 232 -6.96 -2.64 20.45
N ILE A 233 -7.00 -2.98 19.17
CA ILE A 233 -6.69 -4.33 18.68
C ILE A 233 -5.47 -4.27 17.76
N ASP A 234 -4.51 -5.15 18.03
CA ASP A 234 -3.36 -5.46 17.17
C ASP A 234 -3.59 -6.85 16.56
N LEU A 235 -3.89 -6.88 15.27
CA LEU A 235 -4.24 -8.09 14.54
C LEU A 235 -2.99 -8.88 14.18
N LYS A 236 -2.99 -10.16 14.56
CA LYS A 236 -1.92 -11.08 14.24
C LYS A 236 -2.33 -12.08 13.17
N SER A 237 -1.33 -12.59 12.47
CA SER A 237 -1.54 -13.55 11.38
C SER A 237 -1.70 -14.99 11.85
N SER A 238 -1.37 -15.29 13.11
CA SER A 238 -1.54 -16.61 13.75
C SER A 238 -1.51 -16.48 15.28
N GLU A 239 -1.90 -17.54 15.99
CA GLU A 239 -1.76 -17.62 17.45
C GLU A 239 -0.30 -17.49 17.90
N TYR A 240 0.64 -18.07 17.13
CA TYR A 240 2.06 -17.96 17.42
C TYR A 240 2.51 -16.50 17.57
N TYR A 241 2.09 -15.63 16.64
CA TYR A 241 2.40 -14.21 16.69
C TYR A 241 1.60 -13.44 17.74
N VAL A 242 0.47 -13.98 18.23
CA VAL A 242 -0.21 -13.44 19.42
C VAL A 242 0.65 -13.68 20.65
N TYR A 243 1.18 -14.90 20.82
CA TYR A 243 2.04 -15.22 21.95
C TYR A 243 3.34 -14.40 21.95
N GLU A 244 4.06 -14.33 20.83
CA GLU A 244 5.29 -13.51 20.74
C GLU A 244 5.02 -12.04 21.09
N ALA A 245 3.91 -11.47 20.60
CA ALA A 245 3.58 -10.08 20.89
C ALA A 245 3.15 -9.86 22.34
N GLN A 246 2.52 -10.85 22.97
CA GLN A 246 2.18 -10.80 24.40
C GLN A 246 3.45 -10.87 25.27
N GLU A 247 4.43 -11.68 24.91
CA GLU A 247 5.72 -11.74 25.61
C GLU A 247 6.47 -10.40 25.50
N ASP A 248 6.62 -9.87 24.29
CA ASP A 248 7.25 -8.55 24.06
C ASP A 248 6.53 -7.43 24.82
N ALA A 249 5.19 -7.44 24.81
CA ALA A 249 4.40 -6.46 25.54
C ALA A 249 4.55 -6.58 27.06
N ALA A 250 4.66 -7.80 27.59
CA ALA A 250 4.89 -8.03 29.02
C ALA A 250 6.28 -7.52 29.44
N GLU A 251 7.31 -7.75 28.63
CA GLU A 251 8.67 -7.24 28.86
C GLU A 251 8.72 -5.70 28.91
N HIS A 252 7.89 -5.03 28.10
CA HIS A 252 7.87 -3.57 27.97
C HIS A 252 6.73 -2.88 28.74
N GLY A 253 5.92 -3.62 29.51
CA GLY A 253 4.81 -3.09 30.30
C GLY A 253 3.66 -2.49 29.46
N ASP A 254 3.44 -2.99 28.24
CA ASP A 254 2.38 -2.52 27.34
C ASP A 254 1.12 -3.39 27.43
N HIS A 255 0.21 -3.03 28.33
CA HIS A 255 -1.06 -3.75 28.51
C HIS A 255 -2.26 -3.06 27.85
N ARG A 256 -2.01 -2.08 26.96
CA ARG A 256 -3.08 -1.18 26.47
C ARG A 256 -3.85 -1.72 25.26
N ARG A 257 -3.36 -2.79 24.63
CA ARG A 257 -3.91 -3.36 23.40
C ARG A 257 -4.15 -4.85 23.55
N ILE A 258 -5.13 -5.33 22.79
CA ILE A 258 -5.46 -6.74 22.67
C ILE A 258 -4.77 -7.27 21.41
N PHE A 259 -3.80 -8.15 21.58
CA PHE A 259 -3.25 -8.94 20.48
C PHE A 259 -4.27 -10.00 20.09
N PHE A 260 -4.71 -9.99 18.83
CA PHE A 260 -5.83 -10.82 18.40
C PHE A 260 -5.57 -11.51 17.08
N PHE A 261 -5.72 -12.82 17.06
CA PHE A 261 -5.82 -13.60 15.84
C PHE A 261 -7.30 -13.97 15.59
N PRO A 262 -7.89 -13.58 14.45
CA PRO A 262 -9.28 -13.93 14.11
C PRO A 262 -9.55 -15.43 14.01
N GLY A 263 -8.51 -16.28 13.96
CA GLY A 263 -8.68 -17.72 13.80
C GLY A 263 -8.96 -18.12 12.35
N VAL A 264 -8.54 -17.31 11.37
CA VAL A 264 -8.62 -17.65 9.93
C VAL A 264 -7.22 -17.91 9.42
N GLU A 265 -6.95 -19.17 9.11
CA GLU A 265 -5.62 -19.66 8.81
C GLU A 265 -5.19 -19.35 7.37
N GLY A 266 -3.88 -19.23 7.15
CA GLY A 266 -3.32 -18.90 5.84
C GLY A 266 -3.75 -19.86 4.72
N TYR A 267 -3.93 -21.14 5.03
CA TYR A 267 -4.36 -22.16 4.07
C TYR A 267 -5.82 -21.97 3.62
N GLU A 268 -6.69 -21.35 4.43
CA GLU A 268 -8.11 -21.14 4.11
C GLU A 268 -8.27 -20.20 2.90
N TYR A 269 -7.31 -19.29 2.72
CA TYR A 269 -7.24 -18.36 1.60
C TYR A 269 -6.75 -19.00 0.30
N ARG A 270 -6.00 -20.12 0.35
CA ARG A 270 -5.33 -20.73 -0.84
C ARG A 270 -4.72 -19.67 -1.78
N ASN A 271 -3.90 -18.79 -1.21
CA ASN A 271 -3.22 -17.67 -1.88
C ASN A 271 -4.13 -16.53 -2.41
N LYS A 272 -5.43 -16.52 -2.11
CA LYS A 272 -6.32 -15.41 -2.45
C LYS A 272 -6.18 -14.22 -1.50
N LEU A 273 -6.47 -13.02 -2.01
CA LEU A 273 -6.58 -11.80 -1.22
C LEU A 273 -7.84 -11.76 -0.35
N MET A 274 -8.85 -12.58 -0.61
CA MET A 274 -10.05 -12.60 0.22
C MET A 274 -10.74 -13.95 0.17
N LEU A 275 -11.60 -14.19 1.16
CA LEU A 275 -12.61 -15.24 1.10
C LEU A 275 -13.82 -14.74 0.30
N THR A 276 -14.61 -15.64 -0.31
CA THR A 276 -15.90 -15.21 -0.87
C THR A 276 -16.85 -14.85 0.26
N LYS A 277 -17.88 -14.06 -0.03
CA LYS A 277 -18.90 -13.67 0.95
C LYS A 277 -19.47 -14.87 1.71
N GLU A 278 -19.79 -15.98 1.02
CA GLU A 278 -20.32 -17.18 1.68
C GLU A 278 -19.32 -17.80 2.65
N LYS A 279 -18.03 -17.73 2.36
CA LYS A 279 -16.97 -18.22 3.27
C LYS A 279 -16.78 -17.27 4.45
N ILE A 280 -16.88 -15.95 4.24
CA ILE A 280 -16.84 -14.95 5.32
C ILE A 280 -17.97 -15.22 6.32
N ILE A 281 -19.20 -15.39 5.83
CA ILE A 281 -20.37 -15.74 6.66
C ILE A 281 -20.15 -17.04 7.45
N ARG A 282 -19.48 -18.03 6.86
CA ARG A 282 -19.17 -19.30 7.54
C ARG A 282 -18.14 -19.16 8.65
N VAL A 283 -17.12 -18.31 8.49
CA VAL A 283 -16.09 -18.12 9.53
C VAL A 283 -16.52 -17.10 10.59
N MET A 284 -17.43 -16.19 10.27
CA MET A 284 -17.89 -15.11 11.15
C MET A 284 -18.27 -15.58 12.56
N PRO A 285 -19.11 -16.62 12.77
CA PRO A 285 -19.45 -17.08 14.13
C PRO A 285 -18.22 -17.49 14.95
N ARG A 286 -17.23 -18.13 14.31
CA ARG A 286 -15.98 -18.52 14.97
C ARG A 286 -15.16 -17.30 15.38
N VAL A 287 -15.05 -16.30 14.51
CA VAL A 287 -14.33 -15.06 14.80
C VAL A 287 -15.01 -14.30 15.95
N VAL A 288 -16.33 -14.13 15.89
CA VAL A 288 -17.12 -13.44 16.92
C VAL A 288 -17.02 -14.15 18.27
N ALA A 289 -17.10 -15.49 18.30
CA ALA A 289 -16.91 -16.26 19.53
C ALA A 289 -15.52 -16.00 20.17
N ARG A 290 -14.48 -15.91 19.34
CA ARG A 290 -13.13 -15.56 19.80
C ARG A 290 -13.05 -14.12 20.30
N MET A 291 -13.77 -13.17 19.69
CA MET A 291 -13.81 -11.80 20.20
C MET A 291 -14.40 -11.73 21.61
N TYR A 292 -15.43 -12.53 21.92
CA TYR A 292 -15.95 -12.65 23.29
C TYR A 292 -14.91 -13.27 24.25
N SER A 293 -14.18 -14.31 23.81
CA SER A 293 -13.18 -14.97 24.68
C SER A 293 -11.99 -14.09 25.00
N HIS A 294 -11.63 -13.17 24.10
CA HIS A 294 -10.55 -12.20 24.28
C HIS A 294 -11.03 -10.89 24.94
N GLY A 295 -12.30 -10.85 25.36
CA GLY A 295 -12.87 -9.67 26.00
C GLY A 295 -12.93 -8.46 25.08
N ILE A 296 -12.98 -8.64 23.75
CA ILE A 296 -13.21 -7.55 22.78
C ILE A 296 -14.69 -7.16 22.82
N LEU A 297 -15.58 -8.15 22.74
CA LEU A 297 -17.02 -7.95 22.90
C LEU A 297 -17.45 -8.28 24.32
N ASP A 298 -18.46 -7.56 24.80
CA ASP A 298 -19.01 -7.78 26.14
C ASP A 298 -20.03 -8.91 26.08
N LYS A 299 -19.91 -9.92 26.95
CA LYS A 299 -20.83 -11.06 26.95
C LYS A 299 -22.28 -10.56 27.01
N PRO A 300 -23.20 -11.11 26.20
CA PRO A 300 -24.60 -10.73 26.26
C PRO A 300 -25.08 -10.90 27.70
N THR A 301 -25.54 -9.81 28.29
CA THR A 301 -26.09 -9.81 29.64
C THR A 301 -27.28 -10.75 29.60
N GLN A 302 -27.22 -11.88 30.30
CA GLN A 302 -28.40 -12.72 30.48
C GLN A 302 -29.45 -11.84 31.18
N GLN A 303 -30.44 -11.39 30.43
CA GLN A 303 -31.65 -10.82 31.01
C GLN A 303 -32.26 -11.96 31.84
N ARG A 304 -32.19 -11.79 33.16
CA ARG A 304 -32.89 -12.65 34.13
C ARG A 304 -34.37 -12.30 34.16
#